data_AF-A0A7S0VUL1-F1
#
_entry.id   AF-A0A7S0VUL1-F1
#
_cell.length_a   1.000
_cell.length_b   1.000
_cell.length_c   1.000
_cell.angle_alpha   90.00
_cell.angle_beta   90.00
_cell.angle_gamma   90.00
#
_symmetry.space_group_name_H-M   'P 1'
#
loop_
_entity.id
_entity.type
_entity.pdbx_description
1 polymer ?
#
loop_
_entity_poly.entity_id
_entity_poly.type
_entity_poly.pdbx_seq_one_letter_code
_entity_poly.pdbx_strand_id
1 'polypeptide(L)'
;GLGRKDTTLSFIPWSLPFMAPFELLASMSAGSRVDVADGEWRLQINLQEARPTVLFAGGEALASLAPQCANVNGMHPLEKLLLRRAVSARVAVKEGRASAL
;
A
#
# COMPACT_ATOMS: atom_id res chain seq x y z
N GLY A 1 5.64 -1.32 14.39
CA GLY A 1 5.31 0.11 14.30
C GLY A 1 6.20 0.74 13.26
N LEU A 2 5.71 1.78 12.57
CA LEU A 2 6.47 2.53 11.56
C LEU A 2 7.68 3.21 12.20
N GLY A 3 8.78 3.35 11.46
CA GLY A 3 9.96 4.08 11.91
C GLY A 3 10.79 4.67 10.77
N ARG A 4 11.89 5.34 11.12
CA ARG A 4 12.78 6.04 10.16
C ARG A 4 13.38 5.19 9.04
N LYS A 5 13.36 3.87 9.18
CA LYS A 5 13.87 2.94 8.16
C LYS A 5 12.78 2.46 7.20
N ASP A 6 11.53 2.78 7.50
CA ASP A 6 10.41 2.39 6.65
C ASP A 6 10.29 3.33 5.46
N THR A 7 9.86 2.75 4.36
CA THR A 7 9.46 3.46 3.15
C THR A 7 8.02 3.09 2.84
N THR A 8 7.17 4.09 2.81
CA THR A 8 5.74 3.95 2.57
C THR A 8 5.42 4.35 1.15
N LEU A 9 4.81 3.45 0.37
CA LEU A 9 4.25 3.78 -0.94
C LEU A 9 2.74 3.96 -0.82
N SER A 10 2.24 5.14 -1.18
CA SER A 10 0.82 5.46 -1.14
C SER A 10 0.21 5.56 -2.53
N PHE A 11 -0.88 4.82 -2.74
CA PHE A 11 -1.75 4.89 -3.92
C PHE A 11 -3.00 5.75 -3.68
N ILE A 12 -3.06 6.52 -2.59
CA ILE A 12 -4.20 7.39 -2.32
C ILE A 12 -4.11 8.64 -3.21
N PRO A 13 -5.13 8.95 -4.02
CA PRO A 13 -5.19 10.19 -4.77
C PRO A 13 -5.16 11.39 -3.82
N TRP A 14 -4.28 12.36 -4.08
CA TRP A 14 -4.21 13.63 -3.33
C TRP A 14 -5.49 14.47 -3.47
N SER A 15 -6.30 14.18 -4.50
CA SER A 15 -7.61 14.77 -4.72
C SER A 15 -8.68 14.31 -3.73
N LEU A 16 -8.41 13.33 -2.85
CA LEU A 16 -9.33 12.89 -1.80
C LEU A 16 -9.04 13.61 -0.47
N PRO A 17 -9.79 14.68 -0.14
CA PRO A 17 -9.45 15.61 0.96
C PRO A 17 -9.54 15.01 2.37
N PHE A 18 -10.16 13.83 2.54
CA PHE A 18 -10.44 13.26 3.87
C PHE A 18 -9.72 11.94 4.18
N MET A 19 -9.19 11.23 3.18
CA MET A 19 -8.54 9.92 3.39
C MET A 19 -7.01 9.97 3.33
N ALA A 20 -6.44 10.91 2.58
CA ALA A 20 -4.99 11.07 2.45
C ALA A 20 -4.25 11.52 3.73
N PRO A 21 -4.80 12.37 4.63
CA PRO A 21 -3.96 13.00 5.64
C PRO A 21 -3.48 12.04 6.73
N PHE A 22 -4.35 11.23 7.35
CA PHE A 22 -4.00 10.63 8.64
C PHE A 22 -2.89 9.57 8.57
N GLU A 23 -2.95 8.63 7.62
CA GLU A 23 -1.95 7.55 7.52
C GLU A 23 -0.61 8.05 6.95
N LEU A 24 -0.66 9.03 6.03
CA LEU A 24 0.53 9.72 5.56
C LEU A 24 1.18 10.53 6.68
N LEU A 25 0.39 11.26 7.47
CA LEU A 25 0.85 12.00 8.64
C LEU A 25 1.44 11.06 9.69
N ALA A 26 0.84 9.90 9.93
CA ALA A 26 1.39 8.90 10.86
C ALA A 26 2.76 8.38 10.38
N SER A 27 2.88 8.10 9.08
CA SER A 27 4.14 7.65 8.46
C SER A 27 5.22 8.74 8.55
N MET A 28 4.89 9.98 8.20
CA MET A 28 5.81 11.13 8.31
C MET A 28 6.20 11.41 9.77
N SER A 29 5.24 11.33 10.72
CA SER A 29 5.50 11.55 12.15
C SER A 29 6.40 10.47 12.75
N ALA A 30 6.34 9.25 12.23
CA ALA A 30 7.27 8.17 12.57
C ALA A 30 8.66 8.33 11.91
N GLY A 31 8.83 9.34 11.06
CA GLY A 31 10.04 9.59 10.28
C GLY A 31 10.22 8.67 9.08
N SER A 32 9.18 7.93 8.69
CA SER A 32 9.17 7.09 7.49
C SER A 32 9.29 7.96 6.25
N ARG A 33 10.01 7.46 5.23
CA ARG A 33 9.94 8.04 3.89
C ARG A 33 8.55 7.74 3.31
N VAL A 34 7.96 8.70 2.61
CA VAL A 34 6.68 8.53 1.90
C VAL A 34 6.90 8.83 0.43
N ASP A 35 6.66 7.84 -0.42
CA ASP A 35 6.61 7.98 -1.86
C ASP A 35 5.15 7.85 -2.32
N VAL A 36 4.76 8.67 -3.30
CA VAL A 36 3.40 8.70 -3.87
C VAL A 36 3.44 8.00 -5.21
N ALA A 37 2.53 7.05 -5.42
CA ALA A 37 2.45 6.30 -6.66
C ALA A 37 1.88 7.14 -7.81
N ASP A 38 2.48 7.04 -9.00
CA ASP A 38 2.01 7.67 -10.25
C ASP A 38 0.80 6.92 -10.87
N GLY A 39 -0.14 6.51 -10.04
CA GLY A 39 -1.31 5.71 -10.43
C GLY A 39 -1.10 4.20 -10.36
N GLU A 40 -2.21 3.47 -10.30
CA GLU A 40 -2.27 2.02 -10.06
C GLU A 40 -1.75 1.18 -11.24
N TRP A 41 -1.86 1.70 -12.46
CA TRP A 41 -1.43 1.04 -13.69
C TRP A 41 0.11 0.88 -13.78
N ARG A 42 0.87 1.62 -12.97
CA ARG A 42 2.34 1.52 -12.84
C ARG A 42 2.78 0.73 -11.61
N LEU A 43 1.93 -0.14 -11.05
CA LEU A 43 2.22 -0.85 -9.80
C LEU A 43 3.66 -1.38 -9.70
N GLN A 44 4.09 -2.15 -10.70
CA GLN A 44 5.41 -2.80 -10.67
C GLN A 44 6.56 -1.78 -10.68
N ILE A 45 6.43 -0.71 -11.46
CA ILE A 45 7.44 0.36 -11.54
C ILE A 45 7.49 1.12 -10.21
N ASN A 46 6.33 1.50 -9.66
CA ASN A 46 6.25 2.18 -8.36
C ASN A 46 6.88 1.34 -7.24
N LEU A 47 6.65 0.03 -7.23
CA LEU A 47 7.25 -0.90 -6.26
C LEU A 47 8.77 -1.00 -6.42
N GLN A 48 9.26 -1.10 -7.65
CA GLN A 48 10.69 -1.22 -7.93
C GLN A 48 11.47 0.06 -7.62
N GLU A 49 10.89 1.22 -7.92
CA GLU A 49 11.51 2.54 -7.69
C GLU A 49 11.49 2.92 -6.21
N ALA A 50 10.33 2.79 -5.54
CA ALA A 50 10.19 3.18 -4.14
C ALA A 50 10.73 2.13 -3.16
N ARG A 51 10.78 0.84 -3.55
CA ARG A 51 11.14 -0.30 -2.70
C ARG A 51 10.48 -0.22 -1.31
N PRO A 52 9.14 -0.11 -1.26
CA PRO A 52 8.45 0.16 -0.01
C PRO A 52 8.55 -1.02 0.97
N THR A 53 8.56 -0.70 2.27
CA THR A 53 8.32 -1.65 3.36
C THR A 53 6.87 -1.64 3.81
N VAL A 54 6.11 -0.61 3.43
CA VAL A 54 4.68 -0.44 3.76
C VAL A 54 3.94 0.08 2.55
N LEU A 55 2.74 -0.46 2.30
CA LEU A 55 1.89 -0.08 1.18
C LEU A 55 0.55 0.42 1.69
N PHE A 56 0.18 1.64 1.32
CA PHE A 56 -1.15 2.19 1.55
C PHE A 56 -1.88 2.34 0.23
N ALA A 57 -3.09 1.80 0.17
CA ALA A 57 -3.92 1.86 -1.01
C ALA A 57 -5.40 1.88 -0.56
N GLY A 58 -6.18 2.74 -1.22
CA GLY A 58 -7.62 2.78 -1.03
C GLY A 58 -8.29 1.48 -1.48
N GLY A 59 -9.56 1.29 -1.12
CA GLY A 59 -10.29 0.07 -1.45
C GLY A 59 -10.41 -0.20 -2.96
N GLU A 60 -10.62 0.85 -3.77
CA GLU A 60 -10.67 0.77 -5.24
C GLU A 60 -9.29 0.43 -5.81
N ALA A 61 -8.24 1.10 -5.32
CA ALA A 61 -6.87 0.80 -5.70
C ALA A 61 -6.51 -0.65 -5.41
N LEU A 62 -6.77 -1.15 -4.21
CA LEU A 62 -6.50 -2.56 -3.89
C LEU A 62 -7.26 -3.54 -4.79
N ALA A 63 -8.50 -3.22 -5.19
CA ALA A 63 -9.27 -4.07 -6.10
C ALA A 63 -8.67 -4.11 -7.51
N SER A 64 -8.16 -2.97 -8.00
CA SER A 64 -7.46 -2.83 -9.29
C SER A 64 -6.08 -3.50 -9.28
N LEU A 65 -5.41 -3.51 -8.12
CA LEU A 65 -4.09 -4.14 -7.94
C LEU A 65 -4.18 -5.65 -7.72
N ALA A 66 -5.30 -6.17 -7.17
CA ALA A 66 -5.45 -7.58 -6.81
C ALA A 66 -5.24 -8.58 -7.99
N PRO A 67 -5.75 -8.34 -9.21
CA PRO A 67 -5.45 -9.19 -10.37
C PRO A 67 -3.96 -9.17 -10.75
N GLN A 68 -3.29 -8.04 -10.59
CA GLN A 68 -1.85 -7.89 -10.86
C GLN A 68 -1.02 -8.69 -9.85
N CYS A 69 -1.53 -8.85 -8.63
CA CYS A 69 -0.94 -9.71 -7.58
C CYS A 69 -1.09 -11.20 -7.84
N ALA A 70 -1.91 -11.63 -8.83
CA ALA A 70 -2.05 -13.03 -9.21
C ALA A 70 -1.05 -13.45 -10.29
N ASN A 71 -0.61 -12.52 -11.14
CA ASN A 71 0.33 -12.77 -12.25
C ASN A 71 1.80 -12.62 -11.83
N VAL A 72 2.21 -13.35 -10.80
CA VAL A 72 3.43 -13.10 -10.01
C VAL A 72 4.73 -13.66 -10.59
N ASN A 73 4.88 -13.71 -11.90
CA ASN A 73 6.15 -14.08 -12.50
C ASN A 73 7.05 -12.83 -12.58
N GLY A 74 8.04 -12.74 -11.68
CA GLY A 74 9.07 -11.70 -11.70
C GLY A 74 9.00 -10.61 -10.62
N MET A 75 8.06 -10.69 -9.67
CA MET A 75 7.94 -9.75 -8.55
C MET A 75 8.83 -10.16 -7.35
N HIS A 76 9.43 -9.19 -6.64
CA HIS A 76 10.29 -9.50 -5.49
C HIS A 76 9.48 -10.12 -4.34
N PRO A 77 10.01 -11.09 -3.57
CA PRO A 77 9.26 -11.77 -2.50
C PRO A 77 8.62 -10.81 -1.47
N LEU A 78 9.31 -9.71 -1.14
CA LEU A 78 8.80 -8.70 -0.22
C LEU A 78 7.58 -7.96 -0.80
N GLU A 79 7.63 -7.54 -2.06
CA GLU A 79 6.53 -6.84 -2.74
C GLU A 79 5.27 -7.71 -2.79
N LYS A 80 5.45 -8.99 -3.10
CA LYS A 80 4.39 -10.00 -3.08
C LYS A 80 3.77 -10.16 -1.69
N LEU A 81 4.59 -10.15 -0.63
CA LEU A 81 4.13 -10.25 0.75
C LEU A 81 3.32 -9.01 1.16
N LEU A 82 3.79 -7.81 0.81
CA LEU A 82 3.11 -6.55 1.14
C LEU A 82 1.75 -6.46 0.46
N LEU A 83 1.70 -6.77 -0.83
CA LEU A 83 0.44 -6.76 -1.58
C LEU A 83 -0.57 -7.77 -1.03
N ARG A 84 -0.14 -8.99 -0.71
CA ARG A 84 -1.01 -10.00 -0.09
C ARG A 84 -1.57 -9.52 1.24
N ARG A 85 -0.74 -8.93 2.10
CA ARG A 85 -1.18 -8.38 3.39
C ARG A 85 -2.21 -7.26 3.21
N ALA A 86 -1.97 -6.34 2.28
CA ALA A 86 -2.89 -5.24 2.01
C ALA A 86 -4.25 -5.73 1.49
N VAL A 87 -4.24 -6.69 0.56
CA VAL A 87 -5.48 -7.32 0.04
C VAL A 87 -6.21 -8.09 1.14
N SER A 88 -5.52 -8.93 1.92
CA SER A 88 -6.13 -9.70 3.02
C SER A 88 -6.73 -8.79 4.09
N ALA A 89 -6.04 -7.71 4.47
CA ALA A 89 -6.57 -6.73 5.41
C ALA A 89 -7.85 -6.08 4.88
N ARG A 90 -7.89 -5.72 3.60
CA ARG A 90 -9.09 -5.15 2.97
C ARG A 90 -10.27 -6.13 2.95
N VAL A 91 -10.03 -7.41 2.66
CA VAL A 91 -11.04 -8.47 2.72
C VAL A 91 -11.59 -8.61 4.15
N ALA A 92 -10.70 -8.69 5.14
CA ALA A 92 -11.10 -8.78 6.55
C ALA A 92 -11.96 -7.57 6.99
N VAL A 93 -11.63 -6.35 6.56
CA VAL A 93 -12.46 -5.16 6.81
C VAL A 93 -13.83 -5.27 6.14
N LYS A 94 -13.89 -5.71 4.86
CA LYS A 94 -15.16 -5.90 4.14
C LYS A 94 -16.06 -6.95 4.81
N GLU A 95 -15.45 -7.98 5.39
CA GLU A 95 -16.14 -9.09 6.05
C GLU A 95 -16.44 -8.82 7.53
N GLY A 96 -16.10 -7.64 8.06
CA GLY A 96 -16.31 -7.30 9.47
C GLY A 96 -15.40 -8.04 10.45
N ARG A 97 -14.27 -8.59 9.97
CA ARG A 97 -13.30 -9.38 10.76
C ARG A 97 -12.02 -8.61 11.11
N ALA A 98 -12.02 -7.28 10.97
CA ALA A 98 -10.82 -6.45 11.10
C ALA A 98 -10.16 -6.51 12.49
N SER A 99 -10.87 -6.89 13.54
CA SER A 99 -10.36 -6.95 14.91
C SER A 99 -9.36 -8.08 15.20
N ALA A 100 -9.00 -8.92 14.22
CA ALA A 100 -8.14 -10.09 14.41
C ALA A 100 -6.77 -10.03 13.69
N LEU A 101 -6.40 -8.88 13.10
CA LEU A 101 -5.14 -8.68 12.37
C LEU A 101 -4.20 -7.72 13.09
#